data_AF-A0A7Y2TTY6-F1
#
_entry.id   AF-A0A7Y2TTY6-F1
#
_cell.length_a   1.000
_cell.length_b   1.000
_cell.length_c   1.000
_cell.angle_alpha   90.00
_cell.angle_beta   90.00
_cell.angle_gamma   90.00
#
_symmetry.space_group_name_H-M   'P 1'
#
loop_
_entity.id
_entity.type
_entity.pdbx_description
1 polymer ?
#
loop_
_entity_poly.entity_id
_entity_poly.type
_entity_poly.pdbx_seq_one_letter_code
_entity_poly.pdbx_strand_id
1 'polypeptide(L)'
;DALERISHPEQLPRPGLLALSGAAVSILANEWMYWYNVRAARQVNSDLLRANAWHHRSDAVSSIIVLIGVAGSMAGYPALDAVGAIGVSLLIAKIGWGLGWEGVRELVDTGATAEQLEKIGETISGAEGVEAFHDLRTRRMGSELLVEVHLLVDSQLTVSEGHMIGDRVQAELLQRCEYVSQVLVHIDPEDDEGEHRIPLLPGREEMVQRLERRWRDLGIGSSVERVNLHYLKGVIDVEVVLPLGSVEDLDEAGRLSQRLADATRREPHVGTVDVFFR
;
A
#
# COMPACT_ATOMS: atom_id res chain seq x y z
N ASP A 1 -20.50 -13.65 -40.06
CA ASP A 1 -21.00 -12.29 -40.37
C ASP A 1 -20.22 -11.56 -41.47
N ALA A 2 -19.17 -10.78 -41.19
CA ALA A 2 -18.54 -9.93 -42.23
C ALA A 2 -17.95 -10.72 -43.43
N LEU A 3 -17.30 -11.86 -43.17
CA LEU A 3 -16.80 -12.78 -44.21
C LEU A 3 -17.92 -13.38 -45.07
N GLU A 4 -19.07 -13.65 -44.45
CA GLU A 4 -20.25 -14.24 -45.09
C GLU A 4 -20.98 -13.22 -45.98
N ARG A 5 -20.97 -11.94 -45.57
CA ARG A 5 -21.46 -10.81 -46.38
C ARG A 5 -20.59 -10.54 -47.61
N ILE A 6 -19.27 -10.76 -47.51
CA ILE A 6 -18.33 -10.63 -48.62
C ILE A 6 -18.50 -11.79 -49.62
N SER A 7 -18.74 -13.01 -49.13
CA SER A 7 -18.86 -14.20 -49.99
C SER A 7 -20.21 -14.32 -50.71
N HIS A 8 -21.30 -13.75 -50.16
CA HIS A 8 -22.65 -13.80 -50.74
C HIS A 8 -23.38 -12.43 -50.72
N PRO A 9 -22.93 -11.45 -51.53
CA PRO A 9 -23.54 -10.12 -51.58
C PRO A 9 -24.99 -10.11 -52.11
N GLU A 10 -25.41 -11.16 -52.83
CA GLU A 10 -26.72 -11.31 -53.48
C GLU A 10 -27.90 -11.47 -52.50
N GLN A 11 -27.64 -11.91 -51.26
CA GLN A 11 -28.67 -12.30 -50.29
C GLN A 11 -28.95 -11.25 -49.21
N LEU A 12 -28.28 -10.09 -49.27
CA LEU A 12 -28.42 -9.08 -48.23
C LEU A 12 -29.67 -8.21 -48.48
N PRO A 13 -30.60 -8.11 -47.52
CA PRO A 13 -31.71 -7.18 -47.63
C PRO A 13 -31.14 -5.77 -47.81
N ARG A 14 -31.58 -5.07 -48.86
CA ARG A 14 -31.17 -3.70 -49.14
C ARG A 14 -31.41 -2.86 -47.87
N PRO A 15 -30.39 -2.18 -47.32
CA PRO A 15 -30.58 -1.34 -46.15
C PRO A 15 -31.68 -0.32 -46.45
N GLY A 16 -32.80 -0.44 -45.73
CA GLY A 16 -33.91 0.49 -45.87
C GLY A 16 -33.62 1.81 -45.17
N LEU A 17 -34.41 2.83 -45.46
CA LEU A 17 -34.38 4.14 -44.77
C LEU A 17 -34.43 4.00 -43.23
N LEU A 18 -35.03 2.92 -42.72
CA LEU A 18 -35.10 2.60 -41.29
C LEU A 18 -33.73 2.32 -40.64
N ALA A 19 -32.80 1.68 -41.37
CA ALA A 19 -31.46 1.40 -40.87
C ALA A 19 -30.63 2.70 -40.77
N LEU A 20 -30.76 3.57 -41.77
CA LEU A 20 -30.17 4.92 -41.78
C LEU A 20 -30.70 5.78 -40.64
N SER A 21 -32.02 5.81 -40.44
CA SER A 21 -32.63 6.59 -39.34
C SER A 21 -32.25 6.03 -37.97
N GLY A 22 -32.18 4.70 -37.82
CA GLY A 22 -31.76 4.07 -36.57
C GLY A 22 -30.31 4.41 -36.22
N ALA A 23 -29.40 4.32 -37.19
CA ALA A 23 -27.99 4.69 -37.01
C ALA A 23 -27.83 6.19 -36.68
N ALA A 24 -28.57 7.07 -37.37
CA ALA A 24 -28.55 8.51 -37.09
C ALA A 24 -29.06 8.83 -35.68
N VAL A 25 -30.15 8.21 -35.23
CA VAL A 25 -30.66 8.38 -33.86
C VAL A 25 -29.66 7.86 -32.83
N SER A 26 -29.01 6.73 -33.08
CA SER A 26 -27.97 6.19 -32.20
C SER A 26 -26.77 7.13 -32.05
N ILE A 27 -26.30 7.74 -33.16
CA ILE A 27 -25.20 8.73 -33.12
C ILE A 27 -25.59 9.94 -32.26
N LEU A 28 -26.78 10.48 -32.49
CA LEU A 28 -27.28 11.63 -31.72
C LEU A 28 -27.42 11.32 -30.23
N ALA A 29 -27.92 10.12 -29.89
CA ALA A 29 -28.05 9.68 -28.50
C ALA A 29 -26.68 9.51 -27.82
N ASN A 30 -25.72 8.87 -28.47
CA ASN A 30 -24.37 8.67 -27.94
C ASN A 30 -23.62 10.00 -27.75
N GLU A 31 -23.73 10.92 -28.71
CA GLU A 31 -23.12 12.24 -28.62
C GLU A 31 -23.76 13.06 -27.48
N TRP A 32 -25.08 13.01 -27.32
CA TRP A 32 -25.77 13.65 -26.20
C TRP A 32 -25.30 13.09 -24.85
N MET A 33 -25.19 11.76 -24.75
CA MET A 33 -24.72 11.09 -23.53
C MET A 33 -23.26 11.45 -23.20
N TYR A 34 -22.40 11.61 -24.21
CA TYR A 34 -21.04 12.12 -24.04
C TYR A 34 -21.02 13.49 -23.38
N TRP A 35 -21.75 14.47 -23.93
CA TRP A 35 -21.80 15.82 -23.36
C TRP A 35 -22.38 15.86 -21.95
N TYR A 36 -23.40 15.04 -21.68
CA TYR A 36 -23.97 14.90 -20.35
C TYR A 36 -22.94 14.38 -19.34
N ASN A 37 -22.26 13.27 -19.66
CA ASN A 37 -21.28 12.65 -18.76
C ASN A 37 -20.01 13.50 -18.59
N VAL A 38 -19.53 14.22 -19.61
CA VAL A 38 -18.42 15.18 -19.44
C VAL A 38 -18.82 16.30 -18.49
N ARG A 39 -20.05 16.82 -18.62
CA ARG A 39 -20.54 17.89 -17.75
C ARG A 39 -20.68 17.40 -16.31
N ALA A 40 -21.22 16.20 -16.10
CA ALA A 40 -21.31 15.57 -14.78
C ALA A 40 -19.92 15.29 -14.20
N ALA A 41 -19.01 14.69 -14.98
CA ALA A 41 -17.64 14.37 -14.56
C ALA A 41 -16.87 15.61 -14.09
N ARG A 42 -17.05 16.77 -14.75
CA ARG A 42 -16.44 18.04 -14.33
C ARG A 42 -17.06 18.62 -13.07
N GLN A 43 -18.34 18.38 -12.82
CA GLN A 43 -19.02 18.88 -11.62
C GLN A 43 -18.64 18.09 -10.37
N VAL A 44 -18.44 16.78 -10.51
CA VAL A 44 -18.11 15.89 -9.37
C VAL A 44 -16.66 15.42 -9.37
N ASN A 45 -15.81 16.02 -10.22
CA ASN A 45 -14.40 15.68 -10.40
C ASN A 45 -14.11 14.16 -10.46
N SER A 46 -14.91 13.44 -11.26
CA SER A 46 -14.88 11.97 -11.31
C SER A 46 -14.19 11.44 -12.56
N ASP A 47 -13.13 10.68 -12.34
CA ASP A 47 -12.35 10.01 -13.39
C ASP A 47 -13.14 8.87 -14.05
N LEU A 48 -13.96 8.16 -13.27
CA LEU A 48 -14.88 7.12 -13.76
C LEU A 48 -15.91 7.69 -14.74
N LEU A 49 -16.56 8.80 -14.38
CA LEU A 49 -17.54 9.44 -15.28
C LEU A 49 -16.88 9.99 -16.55
N ARG A 50 -15.63 10.47 -16.45
CA ARG A 50 -14.86 10.91 -17.61
C ARG A 50 -14.50 9.74 -18.54
N ALA A 51 -14.11 8.60 -18.00
CA ALA A 51 -13.87 7.39 -18.76
C ALA A 51 -15.14 6.91 -19.47
N ASN A 52 -16.28 6.88 -18.76
CA ASN A 52 -17.57 6.50 -19.34
C ASN A 52 -18.02 7.44 -20.47
N ALA A 53 -17.74 8.74 -20.35
CA ALA A 53 -17.99 9.68 -21.45
C ALA A 53 -17.18 9.30 -22.71
N TRP A 54 -15.88 9.03 -22.56
CA TRP A 54 -15.03 8.62 -23.68
C TRP A 54 -15.48 7.31 -24.34
N HIS A 55 -16.10 6.41 -23.58
CA HIS A 55 -16.73 5.21 -24.13
C HIS A 55 -17.87 5.56 -25.09
N HIS A 56 -18.83 6.40 -24.67
CA HIS A 56 -19.93 6.85 -25.56
C HIS A 56 -19.43 7.57 -26.81
N ARG A 57 -18.33 8.33 -26.71
CA ARG A 57 -17.73 8.99 -27.88
C ARG A 57 -17.14 7.98 -28.87
N SER A 58 -16.53 6.91 -28.35
CA SER A 58 -16.01 5.81 -29.19
C SER A 58 -17.15 5.04 -29.88
N ASP A 59 -18.28 4.86 -29.20
CA ASP A 59 -19.49 4.27 -29.78
C ASP A 59 -20.11 5.17 -30.86
N ALA A 60 -20.17 6.49 -30.64
CA ALA A 60 -20.64 7.45 -31.66
C ALA A 60 -19.79 7.38 -32.93
N VAL A 61 -18.45 7.33 -32.80
CA VAL A 61 -17.52 7.17 -33.92
C VAL A 61 -17.76 5.84 -34.64
N SER A 62 -17.95 4.74 -33.89
CA SER A 62 -18.28 3.43 -34.45
C SER A 62 -19.59 3.47 -35.26
N SER A 63 -20.63 4.10 -34.74
CA SER A 63 -21.92 4.25 -35.42
C SER A 63 -21.83 5.13 -36.68
N ILE A 64 -20.96 6.14 -36.70
CA ILE A 64 -20.67 6.94 -37.91
C ILE A 64 -20.01 6.07 -38.99
N ILE A 65 -19.07 5.20 -38.63
CA ILE A 65 -18.43 4.27 -39.57
C ILE A 65 -19.48 3.33 -40.19
N VAL A 66 -20.40 2.79 -39.38
CA VAL A 66 -21.53 1.97 -39.87
C VAL A 66 -22.43 2.77 -40.81
N LEU A 67 -22.78 4.01 -40.43
CA LEU A 67 -23.63 4.89 -41.24
C LEU A 67 -23.02 5.13 -42.63
N ILE A 68 -21.72 5.40 -42.70
CA ILE A 68 -20.98 5.59 -43.96
C ILE A 68 -20.97 4.29 -44.78
N GLY A 69 -20.74 3.13 -44.15
CA GLY A 69 -20.76 1.83 -44.82
C GLY A 69 -22.13 1.51 -45.44
N VAL A 70 -23.21 1.73 -44.69
CA VAL A 70 -24.59 1.52 -45.14
C VAL A 70 -24.97 2.50 -46.26
N ALA A 71 -24.66 3.80 -46.10
CA ALA A 71 -24.93 4.81 -47.11
C ALA A 71 -24.15 4.54 -48.41
N GLY A 72 -22.90 4.10 -48.30
CA GLY A 72 -22.06 3.71 -49.44
C GLY A 72 -22.59 2.48 -50.17
N SER A 73 -23.10 1.48 -49.44
CA SER A 73 -23.78 0.32 -50.02
C SER A 73 -25.04 0.73 -50.79
N MET A 74 -25.85 1.64 -50.25
CA MET A 74 -27.02 2.19 -50.92
C MET A 74 -26.68 3.03 -52.16
N ALA A 75 -25.51 3.68 -52.19
CA ALA A 75 -25.00 4.43 -53.33
C ALA A 75 -24.43 3.55 -54.47
N GLY A 76 -24.49 2.21 -54.33
CA GLY A 76 -24.07 1.26 -55.35
C GLY A 76 -22.70 0.62 -55.13
N TYR A 77 -22.10 0.77 -53.94
CA TYR A 77 -20.83 0.14 -53.56
C TYR A 77 -21.02 -0.87 -52.40
N PRO A 78 -21.51 -2.10 -52.65
CA PRO A 78 -21.81 -3.08 -51.60
C PRO A 78 -20.60 -3.43 -50.71
N ALA A 79 -19.39 -3.36 -51.26
CA ALA A 79 -18.15 -3.63 -50.51
C ALA A 79 -17.90 -2.66 -49.34
N LEU A 80 -18.48 -1.45 -49.36
CA LEU A 80 -18.32 -0.48 -48.28
C LEU A 80 -19.00 -0.91 -46.97
N ASP A 81 -20.08 -1.69 -47.03
CA ASP A 81 -20.70 -2.25 -45.82
C ASP A 81 -19.75 -3.24 -45.12
N ALA A 82 -19.10 -4.11 -45.90
CA ALA A 82 -18.16 -5.09 -45.39
C ALA A 82 -16.88 -4.45 -44.81
N VAL A 83 -16.34 -3.43 -45.48
CA VAL A 83 -15.19 -2.66 -44.98
C VAL A 83 -15.56 -1.92 -43.70
N GLY A 84 -16.75 -1.32 -43.63
CA GLY A 84 -17.27 -0.68 -42.42
C GLY A 84 -17.39 -1.67 -41.26
N ALA A 85 -17.93 -2.87 -41.51
CA ALA A 85 -18.06 -3.92 -40.51
C ALA A 85 -16.71 -4.40 -39.96
N ILE A 86 -15.69 -4.54 -40.81
CA ILE A 86 -14.31 -4.88 -40.39
C ILE A 86 -13.70 -3.74 -39.57
N GLY A 87 -13.90 -2.48 -39.98
CA GLY A 87 -13.40 -1.33 -39.24
C GLY A 87 -13.98 -1.25 -37.83
N VAL A 88 -15.30 -1.46 -37.70
CA VAL A 88 -16.00 -1.48 -36.42
C VAL A 88 -15.55 -2.65 -35.55
N SER A 89 -15.39 -3.85 -36.12
CA SER A 89 -14.94 -5.02 -35.34
C SER A 89 -13.52 -4.83 -34.78
N LEU A 90 -12.59 -4.26 -35.55
CA LEU A 90 -11.25 -3.91 -35.07
C LEU A 90 -11.28 -2.83 -33.98
N LEU A 91 -12.15 -1.84 -34.12
CA LEU A 91 -12.31 -0.79 -33.12
C LEU A 91 -12.85 -1.36 -31.80
N ILE A 92 -13.89 -2.19 -31.85
CA ILE A 92 -14.45 -2.87 -30.68
C ILE A 92 -13.39 -3.78 -30.04
N ALA A 93 -12.65 -4.56 -30.84
CA ALA A 93 -11.58 -5.43 -30.33
C ALA A 93 -10.50 -4.62 -29.61
N LYS A 94 -10.10 -3.46 -30.16
CA LYS A 94 -9.12 -2.56 -29.54
C LYS A 94 -9.63 -1.98 -28.21
N ILE A 95 -10.88 -1.55 -28.15
CA ILE A 95 -11.51 -1.02 -26.92
C ILE A 95 -11.60 -2.13 -25.87
N GLY A 96 -12.07 -3.31 -26.26
CA GLY A 96 -12.18 -4.48 -25.39
C GLY A 96 -10.82 -4.92 -24.84
N TRP A 97 -9.77 -4.89 -25.67
CA TRP A 97 -8.41 -5.19 -25.23
C TRP A 97 -7.90 -4.16 -24.20
N GLY A 98 -8.12 -2.87 -24.45
CA GLY A 98 -7.74 -1.79 -23.52
C GLY A 98 -8.42 -1.95 -22.16
N LEU A 99 -9.75 -2.09 -22.15
CA LEU A 99 -10.54 -2.28 -20.92
C LEU A 99 -10.16 -3.56 -20.18
N GLY A 100 -9.98 -4.67 -20.91
CA GLY A 100 -9.56 -5.93 -20.31
C GLY A 100 -8.17 -5.84 -19.69
N TRP A 101 -7.23 -5.18 -20.36
CA TRP A 101 -5.88 -5.00 -19.84
C TRP A 101 -5.81 -4.06 -18.63
N GLU A 102 -6.60 -2.98 -18.64
CA GLU A 102 -6.75 -2.09 -17.49
C GLU A 102 -7.34 -2.83 -16.28
N GLY A 103 -8.42 -3.59 -16.48
CA GLY A 103 -9.02 -4.40 -15.42
C GLY A 103 -8.06 -5.45 -14.85
N VAL A 104 -7.26 -6.10 -15.71
CA VAL A 104 -6.21 -7.01 -15.25
C VAL A 104 -5.16 -6.26 -14.41
N ARG A 105 -4.69 -5.09 -14.84
CA ARG A 105 -3.72 -4.29 -14.08
C ARG A 105 -4.24 -3.84 -12.72
N GLU A 106 -5.51 -3.48 -12.64
CA GLU A 106 -6.15 -3.14 -11.37
C GLU A 106 -6.19 -4.34 -10.42
N LEU A 107 -6.46 -5.54 -10.96
CA LEU A 107 -6.45 -6.80 -10.20
C LEU A 107 -5.05 -7.27 -9.80
N VAL A 108 -3.98 -6.84 -10.49
CA VAL A 108 -2.59 -7.21 -10.17
C VAL A 108 -2.03 -6.34 -9.01
N ASP A 109 -2.89 -5.66 -8.23
CA ASP A 109 -2.48 -4.79 -7.11
C ASP A 109 -1.44 -3.75 -7.54
N THR A 110 -1.76 -2.96 -8.57
CA THR A 110 -0.88 -1.86 -8.99
C THR A 110 -0.76 -0.85 -7.84
N GLY A 111 0.42 -0.78 -7.23
CA GLY A 111 0.73 0.12 -6.10
C GLY A 111 0.66 1.61 -6.46
N ALA A 112 1.08 2.45 -5.53
CA ALA A 112 1.18 3.90 -5.70
C ALA A 112 2.08 4.28 -6.90
N THR A 113 1.80 5.43 -7.53
CA THR A 113 2.70 5.98 -8.56
C THR A 113 4.01 6.43 -7.92
N ALA A 114 5.07 6.62 -8.71
CA ALA A 114 6.36 7.08 -8.20
C ALA A 114 6.25 8.42 -7.43
N GLU A 115 5.47 9.37 -7.95
CA GLU A 115 5.19 10.65 -7.30
C GLU A 115 4.43 10.48 -5.97
N GLN A 116 3.46 9.55 -5.93
CA GLN A 116 2.72 9.24 -4.71
C GLN A 116 3.64 8.60 -3.65
N LEU A 117 4.52 7.69 -4.06
CA LEU A 117 5.50 7.05 -3.17
C LEU A 117 6.50 8.05 -2.61
N GLU A 118 7.01 8.96 -3.44
CA GLU A 118 7.92 10.03 -3.01
C GLU A 118 7.26 10.91 -1.94
N LYS A 119 6.04 11.39 -2.20
CA LYS A 119 5.28 12.20 -1.23
C LYS A 119 4.96 11.46 0.07
N ILE A 120 4.61 10.17 -0.01
CA ILE A 120 4.39 9.33 1.18
C ILE A 120 5.70 9.21 1.97
N GLY A 121 6.81 8.90 1.30
CA GLY A 121 8.12 8.78 1.94
C GLY A 121 8.58 10.08 2.61
N GLU A 122 8.44 11.22 1.93
CA GLU A 122 8.73 12.54 2.52
C GLU A 122 7.88 12.84 3.76
N THR A 123 6.60 12.45 3.73
CA THR A 123 5.70 12.65 4.88
C THR A 123 6.13 11.80 6.07
N ILE A 124 6.53 10.54 5.83
CA ILE A 124 7.01 9.63 6.88
C ILE A 124 8.34 10.12 7.44
N SER A 125 9.32 10.44 6.60
CA SER A 125 10.64 10.96 7.02
C SER A 125 10.56 12.31 7.74
N GLY A 126 9.51 13.10 7.48
CA GLY A 126 9.28 14.38 8.16
C GLY A 126 8.61 14.26 9.53
N ALA A 127 8.11 13.08 9.89
CA ALA A 127 7.42 12.86 11.15
C ALA A 127 8.41 12.77 12.33
N GLU A 128 8.05 13.42 13.44
CA GLU A 128 8.86 13.43 14.65
C GLU A 128 8.95 12.03 15.28
N GLY A 129 10.15 11.61 15.67
CA GLY A 129 10.41 10.32 16.29
C GLY A 129 10.69 9.17 15.32
N VAL A 130 10.58 9.39 14.01
CA VAL A 130 10.99 8.43 12.99
C VAL A 130 12.48 8.62 12.66
N GLU A 131 13.29 7.59 12.85
CA GLU A 131 14.71 7.61 12.47
C GLU A 131 14.91 7.24 11.00
N ALA A 132 14.20 6.20 10.56
CA ALA A 132 14.14 5.73 9.19
C ALA A 132 12.83 4.95 8.96
N PHE A 133 12.58 4.56 7.73
CA PHE A 133 11.52 3.62 7.42
C PHE A 133 11.98 2.67 6.31
N HIS A 134 11.39 1.49 6.29
CA HIS A 134 11.67 0.48 5.29
C HIS A 134 10.41 -0.33 4.94
N ASP A 135 10.52 -1.26 3.98
CA ASP A 135 9.41 -2.09 3.47
C ASP A 135 8.11 -1.31 3.18
N LEU A 136 8.22 -0.11 2.59
CA LEU A 136 7.07 0.71 2.22
C LEU A 136 6.28 0.03 1.10
N ARG A 137 5.15 -0.57 1.46
CA ARG A 137 4.23 -1.24 0.55
C ARG A 137 2.97 -0.43 0.36
N THR A 138 2.49 -0.42 -0.87
CA THR A 138 1.24 0.27 -1.21
C THR A 138 0.38 -0.60 -2.09
N ARG A 139 -0.92 -0.56 -1.84
CA ARG A 139 -1.92 -1.31 -2.59
C ARG A 139 -3.09 -0.40 -2.94
N ARG A 140 -3.56 -0.48 -4.18
CA ARG A 140 -4.69 0.33 -4.64
C ARG A 140 -5.99 -0.44 -4.49
N MET A 141 -7.01 0.22 -3.93
CA MET A 141 -8.37 -0.29 -3.86
C MET A 141 -9.32 0.78 -4.40
N GLY A 142 -9.73 0.63 -5.66
CA GLY A 142 -10.50 1.65 -6.37
C GLY A 142 -9.69 2.95 -6.51
N SER A 143 -10.23 4.06 -6.01
CA SER A 143 -9.56 5.37 -6.03
C SER A 143 -8.62 5.61 -4.83
N GLU A 144 -8.56 4.69 -3.88
CA GLU A 144 -7.81 4.85 -2.63
C GLU A 144 -6.56 3.97 -2.58
N LEU A 145 -5.62 4.35 -1.72
CA LEU A 145 -4.39 3.64 -1.44
C LEU A 145 -4.35 3.20 0.02
N LEU A 146 -3.98 1.94 0.21
CA LEU A 146 -3.62 1.36 1.49
C LEU A 146 -2.10 1.36 1.56
N VAL A 147 -1.56 1.81 2.68
CA VAL A 147 -0.12 1.92 2.93
C VAL A 147 0.24 1.01 4.08
N GLU A 148 1.33 0.26 3.93
CA GLU A 148 1.97 -0.51 5.01
C GLU A 148 3.43 -0.08 5.06
N VAL A 149 3.93 0.20 6.26
CA VAL A 149 5.31 0.67 6.44
C VAL A 149 5.88 0.19 7.77
N HIS A 150 7.16 -0.12 7.76
CA HIS A 150 7.96 -0.35 8.95
C HIS A 150 8.71 0.93 9.31
N LEU A 151 8.54 1.41 10.54
CA LEU A 151 9.23 2.60 11.05
C LEU A 151 10.32 2.17 12.00
N LEU A 152 11.54 2.59 11.71
CA LEU A 152 12.64 2.51 12.64
C LEU A 152 12.54 3.67 13.64
N VAL A 153 12.46 3.33 14.92
CA VAL A 153 12.44 4.27 16.03
C VAL A 153 13.52 3.90 17.05
N ASP A 154 13.85 4.82 17.96
CA ASP A 154 14.84 4.54 19.01
C ASP A 154 14.40 3.33 19.86
N SER A 155 15.29 2.33 19.94
CA SER A 155 15.11 1.06 20.67
C SER A 155 14.82 1.19 22.17
N GLN A 156 15.14 2.34 22.78
CA GLN A 156 14.97 2.62 24.20
C GLN A 156 13.64 3.31 24.51
N LEU A 157 12.84 3.63 23.49
CA LEU A 157 11.51 4.16 23.69
C LEU A 157 10.58 3.12 24.35
N THR A 158 9.63 3.63 25.10
CA THR A 158 8.56 2.77 25.60
C THR A 158 7.67 2.32 24.43
N VAL A 159 7.07 1.14 24.55
CA VAL A 159 6.08 0.65 23.57
C VAL A 159 4.94 1.67 23.35
N SER A 160 4.55 2.39 24.40
CA SER A 160 3.51 3.42 24.32
C SER A 160 3.93 4.62 23.47
N GLU A 161 5.20 5.03 23.53
CA GLU A 161 5.71 6.16 22.78
C GLU A 161 5.95 5.77 21.31
N GLY A 162 6.49 4.58 21.06
CA GLY A 162 6.56 4.00 19.71
C GLY A 162 5.18 3.91 19.05
N HIS A 163 4.14 3.48 19.78
CA HIS A 163 2.78 3.46 19.27
C HIS A 163 2.26 4.86 18.90
N MET A 164 2.54 5.86 19.74
CA MET A 164 2.15 7.26 19.47
C MET A 164 2.84 7.82 18.22
N ILE A 165 4.13 7.50 18.00
CA ILE A 165 4.86 7.85 16.77
C ILE A 165 4.15 7.24 15.55
N GLY A 166 3.77 5.96 15.64
CA GLY A 166 3.02 5.29 14.56
C GLY A 166 1.66 5.93 14.28
N ASP A 167 0.89 6.25 15.32
CA ASP A 167 -0.39 6.96 15.20
C ASP A 167 -0.21 8.35 14.55
N ARG A 168 0.88 9.04 14.89
CA ARG A 168 1.21 10.33 14.29
C ARG A 168 1.50 10.20 12.80
N VAL A 169 2.34 9.25 12.41
CA VAL A 169 2.64 8.98 10.99
C VAL A 169 1.37 8.64 10.22
N GLN A 170 0.53 7.76 10.78
CA GLN A 170 -0.77 7.43 10.21
C GLN A 170 -1.64 8.69 10.01
N ALA A 171 -1.76 9.54 11.03
CA ALA A 171 -2.53 10.77 10.96
C ALA A 171 -1.97 11.76 9.92
N GLU A 172 -0.65 11.95 9.87
CA GLU A 172 -0.01 12.84 8.89
C GLU A 172 -0.21 12.36 7.45
N LEU A 173 -0.12 11.06 7.20
CA LEU A 173 -0.38 10.47 5.89
C LEU A 173 -1.84 10.65 5.46
N LEU A 174 -2.79 10.35 6.34
CA LEU A 174 -4.23 10.53 6.06
C LEU A 174 -4.60 12.00 5.82
N GLN A 175 -3.92 12.95 6.47
CA GLN A 175 -4.19 14.38 6.30
C GLN A 175 -3.53 15.00 5.07
N ARG A 176 -2.31 14.57 4.72
CA ARG A 176 -1.50 15.20 3.65
C ARG A 176 -1.61 14.50 2.30
N CYS A 177 -2.01 13.22 2.29
CA CYS A 177 -2.17 12.42 1.09
C CYS A 177 -3.64 12.02 0.92
N GLU A 178 -4.41 12.85 0.22
CA GLU A 178 -5.87 12.67 0.02
C GLU A 178 -6.27 11.33 -0.61
N TYR A 179 -5.34 10.66 -1.29
CA TYR A 179 -5.54 9.35 -1.90
C TYR A 179 -5.27 8.19 -0.95
N VAL A 180 -4.76 8.41 0.27
CA VAL A 180 -4.51 7.37 1.27
C VAL A 180 -5.74 7.24 2.16
N SER A 181 -6.29 6.03 2.28
CA SER A 181 -7.46 5.78 3.14
C SER A 181 -7.15 4.90 4.36
N GLN A 182 -6.07 4.13 4.31
CA GLN A 182 -5.63 3.31 5.43
C GLN A 182 -4.10 3.25 5.48
N VAL A 183 -3.56 3.29 6.69
CA VAL A 183 -2.13 3.10 6.96
C VAL A 183 -1.99 2.04 8.06
N LEU A 184 -1.20 1.01 7.79
CA LEU A 184 -0.71 0.09 8.80
C LEU A 184 0.75 0.42 9.09
N VAL A 185 1.08 0.57 10.36
CA VAL A 185 2.43 0.92 10.81
C VAL A 185 2.97 -0.22 11.66
N HIS A 186 4.13 -0.72 11.30
CA HIS A 186 4.97 -1.56 12.14
C HIS A 186 6.06 -0.69 12.78
N ILE A 187 6.38 -0.94 14.05
CA ILE A 187 7.40 -0.19 14.79
C ILE A 187 8.55 -1.14 15.06
N ASP A 188 9.71 -0.83 14.49
CA ASP A 188 10.93 -1.60 14.63
C ASP A 188 11.95 -0.87 15.51
N PRO A 189 12.53 -1.55 16.50
CA PRO A 189 13.58 -0.99 17.35
C PRO A 189 14.97 -1.08 16.69
N GLU A 190 15.12 -1.85 15.62
CA GLU A 190 16.37 -2.02 14.87
C GLU A 190 16.10 -2.33 13.41
N ASP A 191 17.04 -1.98 12.54
CA ASP A 191 16.95 -2.27 11.11
C ASP A 191 17.15 -3.77 10.86
N ASP A 192 16.08 -4.44 10.43
CA ASP A 192 16.06 -5.88 10.17
C ASP A 192 16.03 -6.21 8.66
N GLU A 193 16.20 -5.24 7.76
CA GLU A 193 16.28 -5.47 6.31
C GLU A 193 17.43 -6.43 5.95
N GLY A 194 17.12 -7.70 5.68
CA GLY A 194 18.07 -8.72 5.23
C GLY A 194 17.86 -10.10 5.85
N GLU A 195 18.79 -11.04 5.59
CA GLU A 195 18.80 -12.36 6.25
C GLU A 195 19.28 -12.25 7.72
N HIS A 196 18.44 -11.72 8.59
CA HIS A 196 18.63 -11.83 10.03
C HIS A 196 18.22 -13.24 10.48
N ARG A 197 19.20 -14.13 10.64
CA ARG A 197 18.99 -15.32 11.49
C ARG A 197 18.86 -14.84 12.92
N ILE A 198 17.63 -14.58 13.35
CA ILE A 198 17.34 -14.25 14.74
C ILE A 198 17.74 -15.49 15.57
N PRO A 199 18.78 -15.42 16.40
CA PRO A 199 19.11 -16.53 17.29
C PRO A 199 17.91 -16.77 18.21
N LEU A 200 17.60 -18.03 18.49
CA LEU A 200 16.51 -18.34 19.43
C LEU A 200 16.95 -17.93 20.84
N LEU A 201 16.64 -16.69 21.21
CA LEU A 201 16.93 -16.13 22.53
C LEU A 201 15.97 -16.73 23.57
N PRO A 202 16.43 -16.92 24.82
CA PRO A 202 15.54 -17.38 25.88
C PRO A 202 14.43 -16.37 26.10
N GLY A 203 13.21 -16.86 26.37
CA GLY A 203 12.08 -15.99 26.70
C GLY A 203 12.28 -15.26 28.03
N ARG A 204 11.51 -14.19 28.25
CA ARG A 204 11.62 -13.33 29.44
C ARG A 204 11.64 -14.11 30.76
N GLU A 205 10.70 -15.03 30.96
CA GLU A 205 10.59 -15.79 32.21
C GLU A 205 11.86 -16.61 32.47
N GLU A 206 12.33 -17.33 31.46
CA GLU A 206 13.55 -18.14 31.54
C GLU A 206 14.78 -17.28 31.82
N MET A 207 14.92 -16.16 31.10
CA MET A 207 16.05 -15.25 31.29
C MET A 207 16.05 -14.66 32.70
N VAL A 208 14.90 -14.17 33.20
CA VAL A 208 14.79 -13.65 34.57
C VAL A 208 15.17 -14.70 35.60
N GLN A 209 14.70 -15.96 35.47
CA GLN A 209 15.08 -17.04 36.38
C GLN A 209 16.59 -17.38 36.33
N ARG A 210 17.23 -17.26 35.16
CA ARG A 210 18.69 -17.42 35.02
C ARG A 210 19.42 -16.30 35.75
N LEU A 211 19.00 -15.06 35.55
CA LEU A 211 19.55 -13.87 36.21
C LEU A 211 19.41 -13.95 37.74
N GLU A 212 18.22 -14.24 38.25
CA GLU A 212 17.97 -14.40 39.70
C GLU A 212 18.87 -15.47 40.33
N ARG A 213 19.14 -16.58 39.61
CA ARG A 213 20.09 -17.59 40.07
C ARG A 213 21.52 -17.06 40.17
N ARG A 214 21.96 -16.19 39.25
CA ARG A 214 23.27 -15.52 39.31
C ARG A 214 23.36 -14.52 40.44
N TRP A 215 22.26 -13.86 40.75
CA TRP A 215 22.19 -12.81 41.76
C TRP A 215 22.00 -13.32 43.20
N ARG A 216 21.70 -14.61 43.37
CA ARG A 216 21.45 -15.22 44.68
C ARG A 216 22.56 -14.96 45.70
N ASP A 217 23.82 -15.10 45.26
CA ASP A 217 24.99 -14.93 46.13
C ASP A 217 25.41 -13.47 46.32
N LEU A 218 24.76 -12.55 45.60
CA LEU A 218 25.00 -11.11 45.72
C LEU A 218 24.16 -10.45 46.82
N GLY A 219 23.21 -11.17 47.43
CA GLY A 219 22.37 -10.66 48.52
C GLY A 219 21.30 -9.65 48.09
N ILE A 220 21.09 -9.49 46.78
CA ILE A 220 20.16 -8.51 46.18
C ILE A 220 18.88 -9.13 45.63
N GLY A 221 18.78 -10.46 45.58
CA GLY A 221 17.74 -11.15 44.80
C GLY A 221 16.30 -10.77 45.17
N SER A 222 16.04 -10.45 46.44
CA SER A 222 14.72 -10.00 46.93
C SER A 222 14.51 -8.48 46.86
N SER A 223 15.54 -7.74 46.46
CA SER A 223 15.55 -6.27 46.44
C SER A 223 15.44 -5.69 45.04
N VAL A 224 15.43 -6.51 43.99
CA VAL A 224 15.25 -6.03 42.61
C VAL A 224 13.81 -5.56 42.40
N GLU A 225 13.63 -4.27 42.11
CA GLU A 225 12.31 -3.68 41.85
C GLU A 225 11.84 -4.01 40.44
N ARG A 226 12.75 -3.95 39.46
CA ARG A 226 12.43 -4.16 38.06
C ARG A 226 13.62 -4.69 37.28
N VAL A 227 13.31 -5.53 36.30
CA VAL A 227 14.25 -5.97 35.26
C VAL A 227 13.64 -5.68 33.90
N ASN A 228 14.29 -4.82 33.12
CA ASN A 228 13.97 -4.62 31.71
C ASN A 228 14.93 -5.45 30.86
N LEU A 229 14.39 -6.07 29.82
CA LEU A 229 15.15 -6.88 28.88
C LEU A 229 14.92 -6.31 27.50
N HIS A 230 15.99 -5.91 26.82
CA HIS A 230 15.95 -5.37 25.46
C HIS A 230 16.56 -6.42 24.54
N TYR A 231 15.76 -6.97 23.64
CA TYR A 231 16.17 -8.01 22.70
C TYR A 231 16.62 -7.33 21.42
N LEU A 232 17.91 -7.04 21.32
CA LEU A 232 18.49 -6.22 20.24
C LEU A 232 19.70 -6.94 19.67
N LYS A 233 19.85 -6.96 18.35
CA LYS A 233 21.03 -7.47 17.62
C LYS A 233 21.42 -8.89 17.99
N GLY A 234 20.43 -9.72 18.33
CA GLY A 234 20.64 -11.11 18.73
C GLY A 234 21.27 -11.30 20.12
N VAL A 235 21.26 -10.28 20.97
CA VAL A 235 21.62 -10.34 22.39
C VAL A 235 20.51 -9.76 23.26
N ILE A 236 20.65 -9.88 24.58
CA ILE A 236 19.73 -9.34 25.56
C ILE A 236 20.48 -8.32 26.41
N ASP A 237 20.17 -7.05 26.20
CA ASP A 237 20.63 -5.98 27.07
C ASP A 237 19.73 -5.94 28.30
N VAL A 238 20.33 -5.79 29.48
CA VAL A 238 19.63 -5.97 30.76
C VAL A 238 19.74 -4.69 31.59
N GLU A 239 18.60 -4.09 31.90
CA GLU A 239 18.52 -3.04 32.92
C GLU A 239 17.99 -3.62 34.22
N VAL A 240 18.69 -3.36 35.31
CA VAL A 240 18.26 -3.75 36.66
C VAL A 240 18.01 -2.49 37.47
N VAL A 241 16.80 -2.38 38.01
CA VAL A 241 16.40 -1.28 38.90
C VAL A 241 16.34 -1.80 40.34
N LEU A 242 17.16 -1.19 41.19
CA LEU A 242 17.22 -1.43 42.63
C LEU A 242 16.61 -0.23 43.37
N PRO A 243 16.01 -0.40 44.55
CA PRO A 243 15.56 0.70 45.36
C PRO A 243 16.76 1.46 45.95
N LEU A 244 16.65 2.78 46.09
CA LEU A 244 17.68 3.62 46.71
C LEU A 244 18.07 3.14 48.12
N GLY A 245 17.12 2.55 48.86
CA GLY A 245 17.38 1.97 50.18
C GLY A 245 18.24 0.70 50.18
N SER A 246 18.67 0.18 49.03
CA SER A 246 19.61 -0.95 48.94
C SER A 246 21.07 -0.56 49.18
N VAL A 247 21.38 0.74 49.26
CA VAL A 247 22.75 1.27 49.39
C VAL A 247 22.77 2.46 50.33
N GLU A 248 23.83 2.61 51.10
CA GLU A 248 23.99 3.72 52.05
C GLU A 248 24.65 4.94 51.40
N ASP A 249 25.57 4.72 50.46
CA ASP A 249 26.33 5.75 49.78
C ASP A 249 26.61 5.45 48.30
N LEU A 250 27.17 6.44 47.60
CA LEU A 250 27.50 6.34 46.18
C LEU A 250 28.62 5.33 45.87
N ASP A 251 29.56 5.12 46.81
CA ASP A 251 30.66 4.18 46.62
C ASP A 251 30.17 2.73 46.73
N GLU A 252 29.27 2.46 47.66
CA GLU A 252 28.54 1.20 47.78
C GLU A 252 27.67 0.95 46.56
N ALA A 253 26.93 1.96 46.08
CA ALA A 253 26.18 1.89 44.83
C ALA A 253 27.06 1.49 43.65
N GLY A 254 28.22 2.15 43.49
CA GLY A 254 29.18 1.83 42.43
C GLY A 254 29.72 0.39 42.52
N ARG A 255 30.12 -0.05 43.72
CA ARG A 255 30.60 -1.43 43.97
C ARG A 255 29.50 -2.45 43.70
N LEU A 256 28.27 -2.18 44.11
CA LEU A 256 27.14 -3.07 43.92
C LEU A 256 26.78 -3.19 42.43
N SER A 257 26.68 -2.06 41.72
CA SER A 257 26.44 -2.03 40.28
C SER A 257 27.50 -2.81 39.51
N GLN A 258 28.78 -2.66 39.84
CA GLN A 258 29.86 -3.43 39.20
C GLN A 258 29.73 -4.93 39.45
N ARG A 259 29.55 -5.34 40.72
CA ARG A 259 29.39 -6.77 41.06
C ARG A 259 28.17 -7.39 40.39
N LEU A 260 27.07 -6.65 40.31
CA LEU A 260 25.84 -7.07 39.67
C LEU A 260 26.03 -7.20 38.16
N ALA A 261 26.55 -6.16 37.50
CA ALA A 261 26.84 -6.18 36.07
C ALA A 261 27.79 -7.33 35.69
N ASP A 262 28.85 -7.56 36.47
CA ASP A 262 29.80 -8.65 36.24
C ASP A 262 29.18 -10.04 36.41
N ALA A 263 28.22 -10.20 37.33
CA ALA A 263 27.50 -11.45 37.48
C ALA A 263 26.50 -11.69 36.34
N THR A 264 25.80 -10.64 35.91
CA THR A 264 24.81 -10.66 34.83
C THR A 264 25.46 -10.96 33.48
N ARG A 265 26.60 -10.32 33.15
CA ARG A 265 27.35 -10.56 31.89
C ARG A 265 27.91 -11.97 31.75
N ARG A 266 27.99 -12.75 32.83
CA ARG A 266 28.40 -14.17 32.78
C ARG A 266 27.28 -15.08 32.27
N GLU A 267 26.05 -14.60 32.20
CA GLU A 267 24.96 -15.36 31.61
C GLU A 267 25.06 -15.31 30.08
N PRO A 268 24.97 -16.45 29.37
CA PRO A 268 24.98 -16.47 27.92
C PRO A 268 23.92 -15.55 27.32
N HIS A 269 24.23 -14.97 26.15
CA HIS A 269 23.37 -14.06 25.38
C HIS A 269 23.15 -12.67 25.99
N VAL A 270 23.70 -12.36 27.17
CA VAL A 270 23.65 -11.01 27.73
C VAL A 270 24.63 -10.09 27.00
N GLY A 271 24.14 -8.93 26.57
CA GLY A 271 24.93 -7.85 25.97
C GLY A 271 25.36 -6.82 27.03
N THR A 272 24.78 -5.63 26.96
CA THR A 272 25.00 -4.56 27.95
C THR A 272 24.23 -4.83 29.24
N VAL A 273 24.73 -4.26 30.34
CA VAL A 273 24.06 -4.34 31.64
C VAL A 273 24.16 -2.99 32.32
N ASP A 274 23.00 -2.40 32.59
CA ASP A 274 22.87 -1.13 33.29
C ASP A 274 22.14 -1.33 34.61
N VAL A 275 22.63 -0.66 35.65
CA VAL A 275 22.10 -0.79 37.01
C VAL A 275 21.71 0.59 37.50
N PHE A 276 20.42 0.74 37.80
CA PHE A 276 19.81 1.98 38.26
C PHE A 276 19.35 1.85 39.70
N PHE A 277 19.38 2.96 40.42
CA PHE A 277 18.81 3.09 41.76
C PHE A 277 17.66 4.08 41.72
N ARG A 278 16.47 3.69 42.17
CA ARG A 278 15.25 4.51 42.14
C ARG A 278 14.58 4.66 43.50
#